data_AF-A0A8D0H142-F1
#
_entry.id   AF-A0A8D0H142-F1
#
_cell.length_a   1.000
_cell.length_b   1.000
_cell.length_c   1.000
_cell.angle_alpha   90.00
_cell.angle_beta   90.00
_cell.angle_gamma   90.00
#
_symmetry.space_group_name_H-M   'P 1'
#
loop_
_entity.id
_entity.type
_entity.pdbx_description
1 polymer ?
#
loop_
_entity_poly.entity_id
_entity_poly.type
_entity_poly.pdbx_seq_one_letter_code
_entity_poly.pdbx_strand_id
1 'polypeptide(L)'
;MEGMLEQAREWEQAREYSRAVDCYLKVRELGSSVLPEKCWMKAAELAIKFLGPSRSVEVVRTVGPQLVSIGKFSAAAELYLNLDLVKDAVDAFIDGEEWNKAKRVAKELDPRYEEYVDQRYKDYLKNQGKVDSLVGVDVMAALDMYVEREQWEKCLETAAKQNYKVLHKYVALYATHLIREGSWEKALSLYVQNGAPGNSQNFNIYKRLFVEMVNAPGMNSAETYHSWADLRNVLFNLVGVSNGRDLA
;
A
#
# COMPACT_ATOMS: atom_id res chain seq x y z
N MET A 1 14.15 24.69 -34.69
CA MET A 1 13.07 23.84 -34.12
C MET A 1 11.70 24.35 -34.56
N GLU A 2 11.45 25.68 -34.61
CA GLU A 2 10.27 26.25 -35.27
C GLU A 2 10.11 25.77 -36.73
N GLY A 3 11.19 25.74 -37.52
CA GLY A 3 11.13 25.21 -38.89
C GLY A 3 10.75 23.71 -38.99
N MET A 4 11.00 22.88 -37.97
CA MET A 4 10.54 21.48 -37.96
C MET A 4 9.04 21.39 -37.67
N LEU A 5 8.51 22.29 -36.84
CA LEU A 5 7.07 22.37 -36.55
C LEU A 5 6.29 22.91 -37.74
N GLU A 6 6.81 23.94 -38.41
CA GLU A 6 6.24 24.45 -39.65
C GLU A 6 6.24 23.37 -40.73
N GLN A 7 7.38 22.69 -40.91
CA GLN A 7 7.48 21.59 -41.86
C GLN A 7 6.50 20.46 -41.52
N ALA A 8 6.36 20.06 -40.24
CA ALA A 8 5.39 19.04 -39.83
C ALA A 8 3.94 19.46 -40.17
N ARG A 9 3.60 20.73 -39.98
CA ARG A 9 2.28 21.29 -40.34
C ARG A 9 2.07 21.32 -41.86
N GLU A 10 3.10 21.62 -42.64
CA GLU A 10 3.03 21.56 -44.10
C GLU A 10 2.75 20.13 -44.58
N TRP A 11 3.47 19.13 -44.05
CA TRP A 11 3.20 17.71 -44.36
C TRP A 11 1.79 17.28 -43.93
N GLU A 12 1.29 17.78 -42.79
CA GLU A 12 -0.09 17.55 -42.34
C GLU A 12 -1.11 18.12 -43.35
N GLN A 13 -0.91 19.36 -43.80
CA GLN A 13 -1.78 20.00 -44.80
C GLN A 13 -1.72 19.29 -46.16
N ALA A 14 -0.56 18.76 -46.53
CA ALA A 14 -0.36 17.95 -47.72
C ALA A 14 -0.93 16.51 -47.60
N ARG A 15 -1.50 16.14 -46.44
CA ARG A 15 -1.99 14.78 -46.10
C ARG A 15 -0.90 13.71 -46.10
N GLU A 16 0.36 14.11 -45.99
CA GLU A 16 1.51 13.21 -45.84
C GLU A 16 1.72 12.87 -44.35
N TYR A 17 0.72 12.20 -43.76
CA TYR A 17 0.66 11.99 -42.31
C TYR A 17 1.85 11.20 -41.74
N SER A 18 2.42 10.27 -42.50
CA SER A 18 3.56 9.46 -42.03
C SER A 18 4.79 10.35 -41.78
N ARG A 19 5.08 11.25 -42.72
CA ARG A 19 6.20 12.21 -42.60
C ARG A 19 5.94 13.26 -41.53
N ALA A 20 4.69 13.72 -41.41
CA ALA A 20 4.29 14.64 -40.36
C ALA A 20 4.52 14.04 -38.96
N VAL A 21 4.09 12.80 -38.73
CA VAL A 21 4.30 12.05 -37.46
C VAL A 21 5.78 11.93 -37.14
N ASP A 22 6.60 11.49 -38.09
CA ASP A 22 8.05 11.34 -37.89
C ASP A 22 8.73 12.68 -37.55
N CYS A 23 8.23 13.78 -38.12
CA CYS A 23 8.73 15.11 -37.82
C CYS A 23 8.35 15.55 -36.40
N TYR A 24 7.07 15.36 -36.00
CA TYR A 24 6.61 15.68 -34.65
C TYR A 24 7.33 14.88 -33.56
N LEU A 25 7.66 13.60 -33.81
CA LEU A 25 8.40 12.77 -32.86
C LEU A 25 9.86 13.21 -32.67
N LYS A 26 10.45 13.90 -33.64
CA LYS A 26 11.83 14.41 -33.56
C LYS A 26 11.97 15.68 -32.73
N VAL A 27 10.87 16.33 -32.40
CA VAL A 27 10.87 17.51 -31.53
C VAL A 27 11.23 17.05 -30.11
N ARG A 28 12.49 17.28 -29.71
CA ARG A 28 13.02 16.97 -28.37
C ARG A 28 13.30 18.25 -27.57
N GLU A 29 13.23 18.09 -26.26
CA GLU A 29 13.27 19.14 -25.23
C GLU A 29 14.41 20.14 -25.41
N LEU A 30 14.06 21.42 -25.52
CA LEU A 30 14.91 22.55 -25.16
C LEU A 30 14.03 23.58 -24.44
N GLY A 31 14.05 23.52 -23.11
CA GLY A 31 13.68 24.63 -22.22
C GLY A 31 12.20 24.83 -21.88
N SER A 32 11.24 24.24 -22.60
CA SER A 32 9.82 24.30 -22.21
C SER A 32 9.10 22.95 -22.36
N SER A 33 8.47 22.49 -21.28
CA SER A 33 7.75 21.20 -21.21
C SER A 33 6.45 21.17 -22.06
N VAL A 34 5.89 22.34 -22.41
CA VAL A 34 4.58 22.47 -23.07
C VAL A 34 4.62 22.18 -24.58
N LEU A 35 5.73 22.51 -25.25
CA LEU A 35 5.85 22.33 -26.70
C LEU A 35 6.00 20.84 -27.09
N PRO A 36 6.86 20.04 -26.44
CA PRO A 36 6.99 18.62 -26.72
C PRO A 36 5.69 17.84 -26.50
N GLU A 37 4.96 18.10 -25.41
CA GLU A 37 3.66 17.48 -25.13
C GLU A 37 2.69 17.61 -26.31
N LYS A 38 2.49 18.84 -26.80
CA LYS A 38 1.58 19.10 -27.92
C LYS A 38 2.00 18.38 -29.19
N CYS A 39 3.31 18.28 -29.46
CA CYS A 39 3.83 17.61 -30.64
C CYS A 39 3.63 16.10 -30.55
N TRP A 40 3.91 15.50 -29.40
CA TRP A 40 3.73 14.07 -29.19
C TRP A 40 2.25 13.66 -29.22
N MET A 41 1.37 14.44 -28.60
CA MET A 41 -0.08 14.23 -28.69
C MET A 41 -0.55 14.31 -30.14
N LYS A 42 -0.10 15.33 -30.88
CA LYS A 42 -0.44 15.48 -32.30
C LYS A 42 0.08 14.32 -33.16
N ALA A 43 1.30 13.85 -32.90
CA ALA A 43 1.87 12.69 -33.59
C ALA A 43 1.02 11.44 -33.35
N ALA A 44 0.63 11.18 -32.09
CA ALA A 44 -0.20 10.05 -31.73
C ALA A 44 -1.60 10.14 -32.36
N GLU A 45 -2.26 11.30 -32.30
CA GLU A 45 -3.57 11.53 -32.93
C GLU A 45 -3.55 11.27 -34.44
N LEU A 46 -2.55 11.81 -35.15
CA LEU A 46 -2.40 11.61 -36.59
C LEU A 46 -2.15 10.14 -36.92
N ALA A 47 -1.34 9.46 -36.12
CA ALA A 47 -1.08 8.03 -36.31
C ALA A 47 -2.35 7.21 -36.14
N ILE A 48 -3.04 7.37 -34.99
CA ILE A 48 -4.29 6.68 -34.65
C ILE A 48 -5.35 6.89 -35.75
N LYS A 49 -5.47 8.12 -36.27
CA LYS A 49 -6.51 8.47 -37.23
C LYS A 49 -6.20 8.06 -38.68
N PHE A 50 -4.93 8.03 -39.09
CA PHE A 50 -4.58 7.96 -40.51
C PHE A 50 -3.53 6.92 -40.93
N LEU A 51 -2.75 6.33 -40.01
CA LEU A 51 -1.59 5.49 -40.36
C LEU A 51 -1.80 3.97 -40.15
N GLY A 52 -2.98 3.56 -39.69
CA GLY A 52 -3.34 2.16 -39.48
C GLY A 52 -2.76 1.54 -38.20
N PRO A 53 -3.27 0.37 -37.76
CA PRO A 53 -3.06 -0.13 -36.40
C PRO A 53 -1.59 -0.36 -36.01
N SER A 54 -0.79 -0.93 -36.91
CA SER A 54 0.62 -1.24 -36.63
C SER A 54 1.45 0.01 -36.36
N ARG A 55 1.30 1.04 -37.20
CA ARG A 55 2.00 2.31 -37.05
C ARG A 55 1.48 3.09 -35.85
N SER A 56 0.18 3.07 -35.59
CA SER A 56 -0.41 3.72 -34.41
C SER A 56 0.17 3.16 -33.11
N VAL A 57 0.26 1.84 -32.98
CA VAL A 57 0.85 1.18 -31.79
C VAL A 57 2.32 1.54 -31.63
N GLU A 58 3.11 1.54 -32.72
CA GLU A 58 4.53 1.94 -32.67
C GLU A 58 4.71 3.38 -32.18
N VAL A 59 3.91 4.30 -32.72
CA VAL A 59 3.96 5.72 -32.36
C VAL A 59 3.53 5.92 -30.91
N VAL A 60 2.42 5.32 -30.49
CA VAL A 60 1.92 5.44 -29.10
C VAL A 60 2.90 4.83 -28.09
N ARG A 61 3.53 3.69 -28.39
CA ARG A 61 4.59 3.11 -27.52
C ARG A 61 5.85 3.96 -27.44
N THR A 62 6.06 4.84 -28.41
CA THR A 62 7.15 5.84 -28.36
C THR A 62 6.75 7.07 -27.56
N VAL A 63 5.52 7.56 -27.76
CA VAL A 63 4.99 8.78 -27.13
C VAL A 63 4.64 8.59 -25.67
N GLY A 64 4.02 7.46 -25.30
CA GLY A 64 3.51 7.21 -23.96
C GLY A 64 4.57 7.37 -22.86
N PRO A 65 5.76 6.73 -22.95
CA PRO A 65 6.83 6.93 -21.97
C PRO A 65 7.33 8.38 -21.88
N GLN A 66 7.33 9.12 -23.00
CA GLN A 66 7.71 10.53 -23.00
C GLN A 66 6.69 11.37 -22.22
N LEU A 67 5.39 11.14 -22.45
CA LEU A 67 4.33 11.80 -21.68
C LEU A 67 4.39 11.48 -20.19
N VAL A 68 4.62 10.21 -19.84
CA VAL A 68 4.82 9.78 -18.44
C VAL A 68 6.01 10.52 -17.81
N SER A 69 7.13 10.65 -18.53
CA SER A 69 8.33 11.32 -18.02
C SER A 69 8.15 12.81 -17.70
N ILE A 70 7.19 13.49 -18.36
CA ILE A 70 6.83 14.88 -18.09
C ILE A 70 5.60 15.03 -17.19
N GLY A 71 5.16 13.95 -16.53
CA GLY A 71 4.04 13.93 -15.58
C GLY A 71 2.65 13.93 -16.22
N LYS A 72 2.54 13.63 -17.53
CA LYS A 72 1.27 13.60 -18.28
C LYS A 72 0.67 12.19 -18.34
N PHE A 73 0.44 11.61 -17.17
CA PHE A 73 -0.02 10.23 -16.99
C PHE A 73 -1.39 9.94 -17.62
N SER A 74 -2.41 10.74 -17.29
CA SER A 74 -3.76 10.60 -17.87
C SER A 74 -3.74 10.67 -19.40
N ALA A 75 -2.96 11.58 -19.99
CA ALA A 75 -2.87 11.72 -21.45
C ALA A 75 -2.22 10.48 -22.10
N ALA A 76 -1.15 9.95 -21.49
CA ALA A 76 -0.53 8.70 -21.94
C ALA A 76 -1.52 7.53 -21.87
N ALA A 77 -2.26 7.42 -20.76
CA ALA A 77 -3.26 6.37 -20.56
C ALA A 77 -4.39 6.44 -21.60
N GLU A 78 -4.90 7.62 -21.92
CA GLU A 78 -5.93 7.80 -22.96
C GLU A 78 -5.43 7.35 -24.35
N LEU A 79 -4.17 7.65 -24.71
CA LEU A 79 -3.57 7.17 -25.96
C LEU A 79 -3.48 5.64 -26.00
N TYR A 80 -3.10 5.00 -24.89
CA TYR A 80 -3.07 3.54 -24.79
C TYR A 80 -4.46 2.92 -24.90
N LEU A 81 -5.47 3.52 -24.26
CA LEU A 81 -6.86 3.05 -24.33
C LEU A 81 -7.45 3.14 -25.74
N ASN A 82 -7.12 4.18 -26.51
CA ASN A 82 -7.55 4.31 -27.92
C ASN A 82 -7.04 3.17 -28.82
N LEU A 83 -6.04 2.41 -28.38
CA LEU A 83 -5.44 1.29 -29.10
C LEU A 83 -5.62 -0.05 -28.36
N ASP A 84 -6.54 -0.13 -27.40
CA ASP A 84 -6.81 -1.32 -26.57
C ASP A 84 -5.58 -1.85 -25.80
N LEU A 85 -4.59 -0.99 -25.53
CA LEU A 85 -3.40 -1.31 -24.75
C LEU A 85 -3.69 -1.15 -23.25
N VAL A 86 -4.62 -1.95 -22.74
CA VAL A 86 -5.18 -1.81 -21.37
C VAL A 86 -4.11 -1.84 -20.28
N LYS A 87 -3.11 -2.74 -20.38
CA LYS A 87 -2.04 -2.83 -19.39
C LYS A 87 -1.20 -1.57 -19.31
N ASP A 88 -0.81 -1.02 -20.46
CA ASP A 88 0.00 0.19 -20.55
C ASP A 88 -0.77 1.40 -20.00
N ALA A 89 -2.09 1.46 -20.22
CA ALA A 89 -2.96 2.48 -19.63
C ALA A 89 -3.06 2.37 -18.10
N VAL A 90 -3.23 1.16 -17.58
CA VAL A 90 -3.27 0.90 -16.13
C VAL A 90 -1.95 1.30 -15.48
N ASP A 91 -0.81 0.95 -16.07
CA ASP A 91 0.51 1.34 -15.55
C ASP A 91 0.70 2.85 -15.55
N ALA A 92 0.31 3.54 -16.63
CA ALA A 92 0.38 5.00 -16.67
C ALA A 92 -0.46 5.65 -15.57
N PHE A 93 -1.68 5.17 -15.29
CA PHE A 93 -2.47 5.66 -14.17
C PHE A 93 -1.85 5.35 -12.81
N ILE A 94 -1.22 4.19 -12.64
CA ILE A 94 -0.50 3.82 -11.40
C ILE A 94 0.68 4.77 -11.17
N ASP A 95 1.47 5.05 -12.21
CA ASP A 95 2.63 5.95 -12.13
C ASP A 95 2.20 7.39 -11.78
N GLY A 96 1.00 7.79 -12.22
CA GLY A 96 0.38 9.06 -11.84
C GLY A 96 -0.35 9.07 -10.49
N GLU A 97 -0.28 7.98 -9.73
CA GLU A 97 -1.02 7.76 -8.48
C GLU A 97 -2.55 7.91 -8.63
N GLU A 98 -3.07 7.71 -9.85
CA GLU A 98 -4.49 7.83 -10.22
C GLU A 98 -5.23 6.50 -9.98
N TRP A 99 -5.11 5.94 -8.77
CA TRP A 99 -5.55 4.59 -8.40
C TRP A 99 -7.02 4.28 -8.74
N ASN A 100 -7.92 5.25 -8.55
CA ASN A 100 -9.34 5.08 -8.88
C ASN A 100 -9.57 4.88 -10.38
N LYS A 101 -8.82 5.60 -11.23
CA LYS A 101 -8.91 5.44 -12.69
C LYS A 101 -8.29 4.11 -13.11
N ALA A 102 -7.12 3.76 -12.57
CA ALA A 102 -6.47 2.46 -12.83
C ALA A 102 -7.40 1.29 -12.50
N LYS A 103 -8.02 1.28 -11.31
CA LYS A 103 -8.93 0.23 -10.87
C LYS A 103 -10.20 0.15 -11.72
N ARG A 104 -10.77 1.30 -12.08
CA ARG A 104 -11.95 1.36 -12.96
C ARG A 104 -11.64 0.77 -14.34
N VAL A 105 -10.52 1.18 -14.95
CA VAL A 105 -10.09 0.69 -16.25
C VAL A 105 -9.83 -0.82 -16.22
N ALA A 106 -9.12 -1.31 -15.20
CA ALA A 106 -8.91 -2.73 -15.02
C ALA A 106 -10.25 -3.49 -14.94
N LYS A 107 -11.16 -3.05 -14.06
CA LYS A 107 -12.46 -3.70 -13.86
C LYS A 107 -13.35 -3.71 -15.11
N GLU A 108 -13.38 -2.60 -15.86
CA GLU A 108 -14.29 -2.44 -16.99
C GLU A 108 -13.76 -3.08 -18.27
N LEU A 109 -12.43 -3.06 -18.49
CA LEU A 109 -11.83 -3.48 -19.77
C LEU A 109 -11.09 -4.82 -19.70
N ASP A 110 -10.38 -5.10 -18.61
CA ASP A 110 -9.67 -6.37 -18.43
C ASP A 110 -9.51 -6.73 -16.93
N PRO A 111 -10.50 -7.41 -16.34
CA PRO A 111 -10.55 -7.71 -14.90
C PRO A 111 -9.32 -8.47 -14.35
N ARG A 112 -8.53 -9.09 -15.23
CA ARG A 112 -7.29 -9.77 -14.83
C ARG A 112 -6.27 -8.81 -14.20
N TYR A 113 -6.38 -7.51 -14.47
CA TYR A 113 -5.51 -6.49 -13.89
C TYR A 113 -6.04 -5.91 -12.56
N GLU A 114 -7.23 -6.27 -12.08
CA GLU A 114 -7.74 -5.74 -10.80
C GLU A 114 -6.81 -6.10 -9.63
N GLU A 115 -6.44 -7.38 -9.53
CA GLU A 115 -5.50 -7.85 -8.49
C GLU A 115 -4.14 -7.17 -8.60
N TYR A 116 -3.67 -6.92 -9.84
CA TYR A 116 -2.43 -6.20 -10.08
C TYR A 116 -2.50 -4.76 -9.55
N VAL A 117 -3.59 -4.03 -9.81
CA VAL A 117 -3.78 -2.66 -9.30
C VAL A 117 -3.85 -2.67 -7.77
N ASP A 118 -4.61 -3.61 -7.19
CA ASP A 118 -4.77 -3.71 -5.73
C ASP A 118 -3.44 -4.02 -5.03
N GLN A 119 -2.61 -4.92 -5.59
CA GLN A 119 -1.28 -5.20 -5.08
C GLN A 119 -0.36 -3.97 -5.16
N ARG A 120 -0.33 -3.27 -6.31
CA ARG A 120 0.49 -2.06 -6.49
C ARG A 120 0.07 -0.94 -5.55
N TYR A 121 -1.23 -0.79 -5.29
CA TYR A 121 -1.74 0.19 -4.34
C TYR A 121 -1.34 -0.14 -2.90
N LYS A 122 -1.44 -1.41 -2.49
CA LYS A 122 -0.95 -1.87 -1.17
C LYS A 122 0.53 -1.56 -0.99
N ASP A 123 1.36 -1.87 -1.97
CA ASP A 123 2.80 -1.64 -1.92
C ASP A 123 3.12 -0.14 -1.84
N TYR A 124 2.40 0.69 -2.59
CA TYR A 124 2.51 2.14 -2.50
C TYR A 124 2.17 2.68 -1.11
N LEU A 125 1.06 2.23 -0.51
CA LEU A 125 0.64 2.67 0.84
C LEU A 125 1.65 2.26 1.92
N LYS A 126 2.21 1.05 1.82
CA LYS A 126 3.29 0.57 2.70
C LYS A 126 4.53 1.45 2.59
N ASN A 127 5.02 1.69 1.36
CA ASN A 127 6.23 2.47 1.11
C ASN A 127 6.09 3.95 1.50
N GLN A 128 4.92 4.54 1.28
CA GLN A 128 4.63 5.92 1.70
C GLN A 128 4.29 6.05 3.19
N GLY A 129 4.15 4.94 3.90
CA GLY A 129 3.84 4.99 5.32
C GLY A 129 2.43 5.46 5.66
N LYS A 130 1.49 5.38 4.70
CA LYS A 130 0.10 5.83 4.82
C LYS A 130 -0.74 4.76 5.54
N VAL A 131 -0.43 4.51 6.82
CA VAL A 131 -1.00 3.40 7.60
C VAL A 131 -2.52 3.49 7.74
N ASP A 132 -3.07 4.70 7.95
CA ASP A 132 -4.53 4.89 8.11
C ASP A 132 -5.31 4.45 6.86
N SER A 133 -4.80 4.75 5.66
CA SER A 133 -5.40 4.30 4.40
C SER A 133 -5.24 2.79 4.20
N LEU A 134 -4.12 2.22 4.68
CA LEU A 134 -3.85 0.78 4.59
C LEU A 134 -4.80 -0.05 5.45
N VAL A 135 -5.29 0.47 6.58
CA VAL A 135 -6.27 -0.23 7.43
C VAL A 135 -7.50 -0.69 6.64
N GLY A 136 -7.99 0.14 5.71
CA GLY A 136 -9.15 -0.19 4.87
C GLY A 136 -8.87 -1.18 3.73
N VAL A 137 -7.59 -1.46 3.42
CA VAL A 137 -7.17 -2.29 2.28
C VAL A 137 -6.54 -3.60 2.74
N ASP A 138 -5.65 -3.53 3.73
CA ASP A 138 -4.95 -4.66 4.34
C ASP A 138 -4.66 -4.32 5.81
N VAL A 139 -5.63 -4.62 6.67
CA VAL A 139 -5.54 -4.31 8.10
C VAL A 139 -4.36 -5.04 8.78
N MET A 140 -3.98 -6.22 8.32
CA MET A 140 -2.90 -6.98 8.93
C MET A 140 -1.56 -6.30 8.67
N ALA A 141 -1.33 -5.88 7.43
CA ALA A 141 -0.15 -5.08 7.09
C ALA A 141 -0.13 -3.73 7.84
N ALA A 142 -1.27 -3.06 7.99
CA ALA A 142 -1.35 -1.81 8.74
C ALA A 142 -0.99 -2.01 10.23
N LEU A 143 -1.46 -3.09 10.84
CA LEU A 143 -1.12 -3.45 12.22
C LEU A 143 0.37 -3.77 12.39
N ASP A 144 0.96 -4.56 11.47
CA ASP A 144 2.40 -4.84 11.50
C ASP A 144 3.23 -3.54 11.35
N MET A 145 2.79 -2.58 10.51
CA MET A 145 3.42 -1.24 10.41
C MET A 145 3.27 -0.39 11.68
N TYR A 146 2.14 -0.47 12.39
CA TYR A 146 2.01 0.21 13.70
C TYR A 146 3.00 -0.36 14.72
N VAL A 147 3.20 -1.68 14.72
CA VAL A 147 4.19 -2.35 15.59
C VAL A 147 5.61 -1.89 15.27
N GLU A 148 6.00 -1.87 13.99
CA GLU A 148 7.34 -1.43 13.56
C GLU A 148 7.64 0.04 13.95
N ARG A 149 6.60 0.85 14.11
CA ARG A 149 6.68 2.26 14.52
C ARG A 149 6.45 2.46 16.01
N GLU A 150 6.35 1.38 16.78
CA GLU A 150 6.04 1.38 18.22
C GLU A 150 4.75 2.13 18.59
N GLN A 151 3.79 2.22 17.65
CA GLN A 151 2.47 2.83 17.86
C GLN A 151 1.49 1.80 18.45
N TRP A 152 1.82 1.28 19.63
CA TRP A 152 1.14 0.14 20.25
C TRP A 152 -0.33 0.41 20.55
N GLU A 153 -0.67 1.60 21.04
CA GLU A 153 -2.05 1.97 21.37
C GLU A 153 -2.94 1.91 20.13
N LYS A 154 -2.52 2.56 19.03
CA LYS A 154 -3.23 2.52 17.75
C LYS A 154 -3.32 1.10 17.18
N CYS A 155 -2.25 0.32 17.32
CA CYS A 155 -2.22 -1.08 16.91
C CYS A 155 -3.31 -1.87 17.64
N LEU A 156 -3.38 -1.77 18.96
CA LEU A 156 -4.35 -2.52 19.77
C LEU A 156 -5.79 -2.04 19.55
N GLU A 157 -6.03 -0.73 19.46
CA GLU A 157 -7.34 -0.18 19.14
C GLU A 157 -7.84 -0.68 17.78
N THR A 158 -6.95 -0.73 16.78
CA THR A 158 -7.30 -1.23 15.44
C THR A 158 -7.51 -2.74 15.45
N ALA A 159 -6.67 -3.50 16.16
CA ALA A 159 -6.76 -4.95 16.26
C ALA A 159 -8.01 -5.41 17.02
N ALA A 160 -8.42 -4.67 18.06
CA ALA A 160 -9.63 -4.95 18.84
C ALA A 160 -10.90 -4.87 17.97
N LYS A 161 -10.91 -4.00 16.95
CA LYS A 161 -12.04 -3.89 16.00
C LYS A 161 -12.13 -5.05 15.01
N GLN A 162 -11.09 -5.90 14.90
CA GLN A 162 -11.07 -7.00 13.94
C GLN A 162 -11.71 -8.26 14.51
N ASN A 163 -11.00 -8.96 15.40
CA ASN A 163 -11.49 -10.13 16.10
C ASN A 163 -10.51 -10.51 17.23
N TYR A 164 -10.98 -11.38 18.12
CA TYR A 164 -10.24 -11.89 19.28
C TYR A 164 -8.84 -12.42 18.92
N LYS A 165 -8.74 -13.26 17.88
CA LYS A 165 -7.47 -13.87 17.48
C LYS A 165 -6.44 -12.82 17.03
N VAL A 166 -6.88 -11.83 16.26
CA VAL A 166 -6.04 -10.72 15.78
C VAL A 166 -5.58 -9.86 16.96
N LEU A 167 -6.50 -9.42 17.82
CA LEU A 167 -6.16 -8.64 19.02
C LEU A 167 -5.08 -9.34 19.84
N HIS A 168 -5.27 -10.63 20.15
CA HIS A 168 -4.35 -11.35 21.00
C HIS A 168 -3.00 -11.69 20.36
N LYS A 169 -2.88 -11.72 19.03
CA LYS A 169 -1.57 -11.72 18.35
C LYS A 169 -0.79 -10.47 18.75
N TYR A 170 -1.39 -9.29 18.61
CA TYR A 170 -0.71 -8.01 18.84
C TYR A 170 -0.51 -7.70 20.34
N VAL A 171 -1.43 -8.13 21.22
CA VAL A 171 -1.22 -8.09 22.68
C VAL A 171 0.01 -8.91 23.07
N ALA A 172 0.19 -10.11 22.51
CA ALA A 172 1.36 -10.95 22.80
C ALA A 172 2.67 -10.30 22.30
N LEU A 173 2.65 -9.67 21.11
CA LEU A 173 3.79 -8.91 20.59
C LEU A 173 4.15 -7.74 21.51
N TYR A 174 3.16 -6.95 21.94
CA TYR A 174 3.41 -5.80 22.81
C TYR A 174 3.89 -6.23 24.21
N ALA A 175 3.28 -7.26 24.81
CA ALA A 175 3.75 -7.82 26.07
C ALA A 175 5.21 -8.29 25.98
N THR A 176 5.57 -8.95 24.87
CA THR A 176 6.96 -9.36 24.62
C THR A 176 7.90 -8.17 24.52
N HIS A 177 7.49 -7.08 23.85
CA HIS A 177 8.25 -5.83 23.78
C HIS A 177 8.47 -5.23 25.18
N LEU A 178 7.39 -5.02 25.94
CA LEU A 178 7.42 -4.44 27.28
C LEU A 178 8.30 -5.23 28.26
N ILE A 179 8.19 -6.56 28.22
CA ILE A 179 9.02 -7.45 29.05
C ILE A 179 10.51 -7.31 28.69
N ARG A 180 10.85 -7.18 27.40
CA ARG A 180 12.24 -6.97 26.96
C ARG A 180 12.80 -5.62 27.41
N GLU A 181 11.94 -4.60 27.52
CA GLU A 181 12.30 -3.29 28.06
C GLU A 181 12.32 -3.23 29.60
N GLY A 182 12.01 -4.35 30.27
CA GLY A 182 11.95 -4.43 31.74
C GLY A 182 10.67 -3.86 32.35
N SER A 183 9.69 -3.44 31.52
CA SER A 183 8.40 -2.90 31.96
C SER A 183 7.36 -4.01 32.17
N TRP A 184 7.65 -4.96 33.06
CA TRP A 184 6.79 -6.11 33.31
C TRP A 184 5.44 -5.71 33.93
N GLU A 185 5.36 -4.60 34.67
CA GLU A 185 4.12 -4.06 35.25
C GLU A 185 3.11 -3.71 34.15
N LYS A 186 3.60 -3.04 33.10
CA LYS A 186 2.77 -2.67 31.94
C LYS A 186 2.31 -3.91 31.19
N ALA A 187 3.18 -4.90 31.01
CA ALA A 187 2.82 -6.16 30.36
C ALA A 187 1.75 -6.93 31.17
N LEU A 188 1.84 -6.92 32.50
CA LEU A 188 0.79 -7.50 33.35
C LEU A 188 -0.53 -6.75 33.20
N SER A 189 -0.51 -5.41 33.28
CA SER A 189 -1.73 -4.61 33.09
C SER A 189 -2.38 -4.84 31.73
N LEU A 190 -1.57 -5.07 30.69
CA LEU A 190 -2.04 -5.34 29.34
C LEU A 190 -2.84 -6.64 29.27
N TYR A 191 -2.35 -7.71 29.93
CA TYR A 191 -3.05 -8.99 30.01
C TYR A 191 -4.26 -8.96 30.95
N VAL A 192 -4.25 -8.14 32.00
CA VAL A 192 -5.42 -7.91 32.85
C VAL A 192 -6.54 -7.23 32.06
N GLN A 193 -6.22 -6.21 31.27
CA GLN A 193 -7.20 -5.45 30.48
C GLN A 193 -7.76 -6.23 29.29
N ASN A 194 -6.90 -6.94 28.55
CA ASN A 194 -7.30 -7.58 27.30
C ASN A 194 -7.61 -9.07 27.46
N GLY A 195 -7.15 -9.70 28.56
CA GLY A 195 -7.20 -11.14 28.75
C GLY A 195 -5.96 -11.88 28.25
N ALA A 196 -5.70 -13.05 28.83
CA ALA A 196 -4.58 -13.92 28.49
C ALA A 196 -5.09 -15.25 27.91
N PRO A 197 -5.06 -15.44 26.58
CA PRO A 197 -5.55 -16.67 25.97
C PRO A 197 -4.62 -17.85 26.29
N GLY A 198 -5.20 -19.03 26.49
CA GLY A 198 -4.50 -20.31 26.68
C GLY A 198 -3.79 -20.86 25.43
N ASN A 199 -3.25 -19.99 24.57
CA ASN A 199 -2.47 -20.41 23.40
C ASN A 199 -1.07 -20.84 23.85
N SER A 200 -0.72 -22.11 23.60
CA SER A 200 0.57 -22.71 23.99
C SER A 200 1.78 -21.96 23.44
N GLN A 201 1.67 -21.32 22.26
CA GLN A 201 2.74 -20.51 21.68
C GLN A 201 3.12 -19.30 22.55
N ASN A 202 2.17 -18.80 23.36
CA ASN A 202 2.36 -17.64 24.22
C ASN A 202 2.84 -18.02 25.63
N PHE A 203 2.93 -19.30 25.98
CA PHE A 203 3.26 -19.74 27.34
C PHE A 203 4.62 -19.25 27.83
N ASN A 204 5.59 -19.12 26.91
CA ASN A 204 6.90 -18.55 27.24
C ASN A 204 6.80 -17.08 27.69
N ILE A 205 5.84 -16.32 27.18
CA ILE A 205 5.61 -14.92 27.56
C ILE A 205 5.07 -14.86 29.00
N TYR A 206 4.07 -15.68 29.33
CA TYR A 206 3.52 -15.75 30.68
C TYR A 206 4.55 -16.21 31.71
N LYS A 207 5.36 -17.22 31.34
CA LYS A 207 6.47 -17.69 32.18
C LYS A 207 7.50 -16.57 32.40
N ARG A 208 7.87 -15.84 31.35
CA ARG A 208 8.82 -14.74 31.45
C ARG A 208 8.27 -13.62 32.33
N LEU A 209 7.00 -13.25 32.17
CA LEU A 209 6.31 -12.26 33.00
C LEU A 209 6.35 -12.64 34.49
N PHE A 210 6.04 -13.90 34.80
CA PHE A 210 6.14 -14.44 36.17
C PHE A 210 7.56 -14.30 36.73
N VAL A 211 8.57 -14.72 35.96
CA VAL A 211 9.98 -14.69 36.40
C VAL A 211 10.47 -13.26 36.63
N GLU A 212 10.14 -12.31 35.74
CA GLU A 212 10.51 -10.91 35.91
C GLU A 212 9.87 -10.32 37.18
N MET A 213 8.56 -10.54 37.38
CA MET A 213 7.87 -10.04 38.55
C MET A 213 8.42 -10.63 39.86
N VAL A 214 8.63 -11.94 39.95
CA VAL A 214 9.12 -12.59 41.18
C VAL A 214 10.51 -12.09 41.57
N ASN A 215 11.35 -11.77 40.58
CA ASN A 215 12.70 -11.27 40.82
C ASN A 215 12.77 -9.74 40.95
N ALA A 216 11.65 -9.02 40.75
CA ALA A 216 11.65 -7.57 40.82
C ALA A 216 11.87 -7.08 42.27
N PRO A 217 12.71 -6.04 42.48
CA PRO A 217 12.94 -5.46 43.80
C PRO A 217 11.63 -4.95 44.44
N GLY A 218 11.49 -5.14 45.76
CA GLY A 218 10.34 -4.61 46.50
C GLY A 218 9.03 -5.41 46.40
N MET A 219 9.02 -6.51 45.64
CA MET A 219 7.83 -7.38 45.49
C MET A 219 7.46 -8.17 46.74
N ASN A 220 8.35 -8.25 47.74
CA ASN A 220 8.09 -8.88 49.04
C ASN A 220 7.56 -7.85 50.07
N SER A 221 6.44 -7.22 49.75
CA SER A 221 5.78 -6.24 50.62
C SER A 221 4.25 -6.37 50.50
N ALA A 222 3.51 -5.88 51.50
CA ALA A 222 2.04 -5.91 51.45
C ALA A 222 1.47 -5.00 50.34
N GLU A 223 2.21 -3.95 49.96
CA GLU A 223 1.81 -2.94 48.98
C GLU A 223 1.69 -3.52 47.55
N THR A 224 2.44 -4.58 47.24
CA THR A 224 2.44 -5.24 45.93
C THR A 224 1.42 -6.37 45.81
N TYR A 225 0.57 -6.59 46.83
CA TYR A 225 -0.45 -7.64 46.82
C TYR A 225 -1.35 -7.60 45.58
N HIS A 226 -1.73 -6.39 45.12
CA HIS A 226 -2.57 -6.24 43.94
C HIS A 226 -1.91 -6.81 42.68
N SER A 227 -0.62 -6.56 42.47
CA SER A 227 0.13 -7.12 41.34
C SER A 227 0.18 -8.66 41.42
N TRP A 228 0.34 -9.24 42.61
CA TRP A 228 0.32 -10.69 42.80
C TRP A 228 -1.06 -11.29 42.52
N ALA A 229 -2.13 -10.59 42.94
CA ALA A 229 -3.49 -10.99 42.65
C ALA A 229 -3.80 -10.94 41.14
N ASP A 230 -3.33 -9.90 40.45
CA ASP A 230 -3.47 -9.76 39.00
C ASP A 230 -2.74 -10.88 38.24
N LEU A 231 -1.48 -11.14 38.60
CA LEU A 231 -0.70 -12.25 38.02
C LEU A 231 -1.39 -13.60 38.25
N ARG A 232 -1.87 -13.86 39.48
CA ARG A 232 -2.63 -15.06 39.80
C ARG A 232 -3.87 -15.19 38.90
N ASN A 233 -4.64 -14.12 38.74
CA ASN A 233 -5.86 -14.15 37.93
C ASN A 233 -5.54 -14.39 36.44
N VAL A 234 -4.51 -13.74 35.90
CA VAL A 234 -4.01 -13.97 34.54
C VAL A 234 -3.63 -15.45 34.34
N LEU A 235 -2.84 -16.02 35.24
CA LEU A 235 -2.42 -17.42 35.16
C LEU A 235 -3.58 -18.41 35.35
N PHE A 236 -4.54 -18.09 36.23
CA PHE A 236 -5.73 -18.91 36.43
C PHE A 236 -6.59 -18.97 35.16
N ASN A 237 -6.72 -17.86 34.44
CA ASN A 237 -7.47 -17.81 33.19
C ASN A 237 -6.85 -18.71 32.09
N LEU A 238 -5.52 -18.91 32.10
CA LEU A 238 -4.87 -19.87 31.19
C LEU A 238 -5.40 -21.29 31.39
N VAL A 239 -5.64 -21.68 32.65
CA VAL A 239 -6.11 -23.02 33.03
C VAL A 239 -7.63 -23.16 32.83
N GLY A 240 -8.38 -22.09 33.06
CA GLY A 240 -9.83 -22.06 32.87
C GLY A 240 -10.25 -22.19 31.41
N VAL A 241 -9.53 -21.54 30.49
CA VAL A 241 -9.78 -21.61 29.03
C VAL A 241 -9.42 -22.99 28.46
N SER A 242 -8.38 -23.65 28.99
CA SER A 242 -8.02 -25.02 28.58
C SER A 242 -9.04 -26.10 29.01
N ASN A 243 -10.00 -25.78 29.88
CA ASN A 243 -11.00 -26.72 30.41
C ASN A 243 -12.42 -26.53 29.81
N GLY A 244 -12.56 -25.85 28.67
CA GLY A 244 -13.83 -25.83 27.93
C GLY A 244 -14.93 -25.00 28.59
N ARG A 245 -14.64 -23.72 28.86
CA ARG A 245 -15.69 -22.70 29.02
C ARG A 245 -15.51 -21.64 27.95
N ASP A 246 -15.90 -21.99 26.74
CA ASP A 246 -16.29 -21.02 25.74
C ASP A 246 -17.51 -20.28 26.32
N LEU A 247 -17.31 -19.03 26.69
CA LEU A 247 -18.41 -18.10 26.92
C LEU A 247 -18.92 -17.66 25.55
N ALA A 248 -20.22 -17.87 25.36
CA ALA A 248 -21.04 -17.47 24.22
C ALA A 248 -20.99 -15.96 23.96
#